data_AF-A0A176WG63-F1
#
_entry.id   AF-A0A176WG63-F1
#
_cell.length_a   1.000
_cell.length_b   1.000
_cell.length_c   1.000
_cell.angle_alpha   90.00
_cell.angle_beta   90.00
_cell.angle_gamma   90.00
#
_symmetry.space_group_name_H-M   'P 1'
#
loop_
_entity.id
_entity.type
_entity.pdbx_description
1 polymer ?
#
loop_
_entity_poly.entity_id
_entity_poly.type
_entity_poly.pdbx_seq_one_letter_code
_entity_poly.pdbx_strand_id
1 'polypeptide(L)'
;MAKQDIRDVAMDGNCGFHAVAAALNDMHPERNMDWRQVRRDLLGQYKQHHHFWDGLFGKTENIQKRLDWFQSGTALVEHWFDAPPAAILAADVYTRLLVFLDEDTKIGNYTYVPFHTSSGSTTPICLVFVRKNHWQHATLKTPLALHPIFTLWRTRSDKKTRESWMAKLSCDLLASPGFEGEKDMETIDLTK
;
A
#
# COMPACT_ATOMS: atom_id res chain seq x y z
N MET A 1 -13.95 8.18 -15.23
CA MET A 1 -13.33 7.53 -14.06
C MET A 1 -13.31 6.04 -14.29
N ALA A 2 -12.19 5.38 -13.99
CA ALA A 2 -12.06 3.93 -14.06
C ALA A 2 -13.10 3.24 -13.17
N LYS A 3 -13.79 2.21 -13.68
CA LYS A 3 -14.65 1.36 -12.84
C LYS A 3 -13.78 0.61 -11.84
N GLN A 4 -14.05 0.74 -10.55
CA GLN A 4 -13.49 -0.12 -9.51
C GLN A 4 -14.66 -0.84 -8.85
N ASP A 5 -14.47 -2.10 -8.47
CA ASP A 5 -15.43 -2.76 -7.59
C ASP A 5 -15.01 -2.47 -6.16
N ILE A 6 -15.85 -1.72 -5.45
CA ILE A 6 -15.60 -1.29 -4.07
C ILE A 6 -16.38 -2.20 -3.13
N ARG A 7 -15.68 -2.78 -2.16
CA ARG A 7 -16.25 -3.53 -1.06
C ARG A 7 -16.15 -2.69 0.21
N ASP A 8 -17.29 -2.37 0.78
CA ASP A 8 -17.38 -1.68 2.05
C ASP A 8 -16.95 -2.60 3.21
N VAL A 9 -16.41 -2.01 4.27
CA VAL A 9 -15.95 -2.73 5.47
C VAL A 9 -16.45 -2.05 6.74
N ALA A 10 -16.30 -2.72 7.88
CA ALA A 10 -16.80 -2.21 9.15
C ALA A 10 -16.22 -0.83 9.50
N MET A 11 -17.10 0.11 9.86
CA MET A 11 -16.77 1.48 10.27
C MET A 11 -16.50 1.57 11.79
N ASP A 12 -15.60 0.74 12.31
CA ASP A 12 -15.29 0.64 13.74
C ASP A 12 -13.93 1.27 14.11
N GLY A 13 -13.41 2.15 13.27
CA GLY A 13 -12.07 2.73 13.42
C GLY A 13 -10.92 1.80 13.03
N ASN A 14 -11.20 0.54 12.67
CA ASN A 14 -10.22 -0.40 12.11
C ASN A 14 -10.41 -0.61 10.59
N CYS A 15 -11.25 0.20 9.93
CA CYS A 15 -11.64 0.04 8.54
C CYS A 15 -10.45 -0.15 7.58
N GLY A 16 -9.33 0.57 7.76
CA GLY A 16 -8.16 0.38 6.89
C GLY A 16 -7.50 -0.99 7.05
N PHE A 17 -7.45 -1.52 8.26
CA PHE A 17 -6.96 -2.88 8.52
C PHE A 17 -7.95 -3.93 8.01
N HIS A 18 -9.25 -3.69 8.15
CA HIS A 18 -10.28 -4.53 7.55
C HIS A 18 -10.18 -4.56 6.02
N ALA A 19 -9.94 -3.42 5.38
CA ALA A 19 -9.81 -3.32 3.93
C ALA A 19 -8.58 -4.09 3.43
N VAL A 20 -7.45 -4.02 4.15
CA VAL A 20 -6.28 -4.87 3.87
C VAL A 20 -6.61 -6.36 4.04
N ALA A 21 -7.28 -6.74 5.13
CA ALA A 21 -7.67 -8.13 5.36
C ALA A 21 -8.61 -8.66 4.27
N ALA A 22 -9.60 -7.86 3.87
CA ALA A 22 -10.52 -8.19 2.78
C ALA A 22 -9.77 -8.41 1.46
N ALA A 23 -8.83 -7.52 1.11
CA ALA A 23 -8.00 -7.67 -0.08
C ALA A 23 -7.19 -8.96 -0.07
N LEU A 24 -6.57 -9.28 1.07
CA LEU A 24 -5.78 -10.49 1.23
C LEU A 24 -6.63 -11.75 1.16
N ASN A 25 -7.84 -11.73 1.70
CA ASN A 25 -8.78 -12.86 1.64
C ASN A 25 -9.36 -13.07 0.24
N ASP A 26 -9.52 -12.02 -0.56
CA ASP A 26 -9.92 -12.19 -1.97
C ASP A 26 -8.79 -12.85 -2.79
N MET A 27 -7.53 -12.62 -2.42
CA MET A 27 -6.35 -13.22 -3.08
C MET A 27 -6.00 -14.61 -2.53
N HIS A 28 -6.19 -14.82 -1.22
CA HIS A 28 -5.78 -16.00 -0.45
C HIS A 28 -6.88 -16.36 0.57
N PRO A 29 -8.05 -16.86 0.11
CA PRO A 29 -9.20 -17.11 0.98
C PRO A 29 -8.91 -18.07 2.14
N GLU A 30 -7.95 -18.98 1.95
CA GLU A 30 -7.54 -19.97 2.94
C GLU A 30 -6.86 -19.36 4.17
N ARG A 31 -6.34 -18.12 4.07
CA ARG A 31 -5.70 -17.44 5.20
C ARG A 31 -6.70 -16.92 6.22
N ASN A 32 -7.92 -16.60 5.80
CA ASN A 32 -9.00 -16.07 6.64
C ASN A 32 -8.51 -14.95 7.59
N MET A 33 -7.83 -13.95 7.03
CA MET A 33 -7.26 -12.83 7.74
C MET A 33 -8.36 -11.96 8.36
N ASP A 34 -8.12 -11.45 9.56
CA ASP A 34 -8.90 -10.39 10.18
C ASP A 34 -8.05 -9.14 10.41
N TRP A 35 -8.70 -8.05 10.81
CA TRP A 35 -8.00 -6.77 11.07
C TRP A 35 -6.97 -6.89 12.20
N ARG A 36 -7.19 -7.78 13.17
CA ARG A 36 -6.26 -8.00 14.29
C ARG A 36 -4.99 -8.66 13.81
N GLN A 37 -5.09 -9.66 12.93
CA GLN A 37 -3.95 -10.30 12.33
C GLN A 37 -3.16 -9.31 11.49
N VAL A 38 -3.85 -8.50 10.66
CA VAL A 38 -3.16 -7.48 9.86
C VAL A 38 -2.34 -6.55 10.74
N ARG A 39 -2.97 -6.04 11.80
CA ARG A 39 -2.34 -5.13 12.76
C ARG A 39 -1.16 -5.79 13.50
N ARG A 40 -1.30 -7.06 13.91
CA ARG A 40 -0.19 -7.84 14.51
C ARG A 40 0.99 -7.95 13.56
N ASP A 41 0.74 -8.26 12.29
CA ASP A 41 1.78 -8.43 11.28
C ASP A 41 2.53 -7.10 11.04
N LEU A 42 1.79 -5.99 10.93
CA LEU A 42 2.40 -4.65 10.79
C LEU A 42 3.22 -4.27 12.04
N LEU A 43 2.70 -4.54 13.24
CA LEU A 43 3.40 -4.26 14.49
C LEU A 43 4.67 -5.10 14.62
N GLY A 44 4.62 -6.37 14.21
CA GLY A 44 5.76 -7.28 14.18
C GLY A 44 6.87 -6.75 13.26
N GLN A 45 6.52 -6.39 12.02
CA GLN A 45 7.46 -5.83 11.06
C GLN A 45 8.05 -4.50 11.51
N TYR A 46 7.23 -3.63 12.11
CA TYR A 46 7.70 -2.39 12.69
C TYR A 46 8.74 -2.67 13.78
N LYS A 47 8.44 -3.56 14.73
CA LYS A 47 9.38 -3.91 15.82
C LYS A 47 10.67 -4.55 15.30
N GLN A 48 10.58 -5.44 14.32
CA GLN A 48 11.72 -6.13 13.73
C GLN A 48 12.72 -5.17 13.08
N HIS A 49 12.22 -4.10 12.44
CA HIS A 49 13.04 -3.14 11.70
C HIS A 49 12.90 -1.70 12.24
N HIS A 50 12.66 -1.54 13.56
CA HIS A 50 12.27 -0.26 14.16
C HIS A 50 13.23 0.89 13.84
N HIS A 51 14.55 0.65 13.86
CA HIS A 51 15.55 1.68 13.49
C HIS A 51 15.36 2.21 12.06
N PHE A 52 15.00 1.34 11.11
CA PHE A 52 14.74 1.73 9.73
C PHE A 52 13.46 2.57 9.64
N TRP A 53 12.38 2.09 10.25
CA TRP A 53 11.09 2.77 10.21
C TRP A 53 11.11 4.11 10.93
N ASP A 54 11.73 4.20 12.12
CA ASP A 54 11.91 5.46 12.85
C ASP A 54 12.76 6.46 12.05
N GLY A 55 13.73 5.97 11.28
CA GLY A 55 14.52 6.79 10.36
C GLY A 55 13.74 7.26 9.14
N LEU A 56 12.77 6.47 8.66
CA LEU A 56 11.95 6.78 7.50
C LEU A 56 10.80 7.74 7.82
N PHE A 57 10.07 7.48 8.90
CA PHE A 57 8.87 8.21 9.32
C PHE A 57 9.17 9.34 10.30
N GLY A 58 10.32 9.27 10.97
CA GLY A 58 10.65 10.14 12.08
C GLY A 58 10.06 9.62 13.40
N LYS A 59 10.80 9.81 14.49
CA LYS A 59 10.43 9.34 15.84
C LYS A 59 9.15 9.96 16.41
N THR A 60 8.66 11.04 15.80
CA THR A 60 7.43 11.72 16.21
C THR A 60 6.17 10.99 15.77
N GLU A 61 6.27 10.17 14.72
CA GLU A 61 5.15 9.32 14.32
C GLU A 61 5.09 8.11 15.25
N ASN A 62 4.12 8.12 16.16
CA ASN A 62 3.93 7.02 17.11
C ASN A 62 3.21 5.83 16.45
N ILE A 63 3.79 5.32 15.36
CA ILE A 63 3.27 4.20 14.57
C ILE A 63 3.13 2.98 15.44
N GLN A 64 4.07 2.75 16.37
CA GLN A 64 3.95 1.65 17.32
C GLN A 64 2.66 1.76 18.14
N LYS A 65 2.39 2.91 18.78
CA LYS A 65 1.14 3.12 19.54
C LYS A 65 -0.08 3.00 18.63
N ARG A 66 0.00 3.53 17.41
CA ARG A 66 -1.07 3.43 16.43
C ARG A 66 -1.42 1.98 16.16
N LEU A 67 -0.41 1.12 15.96
CA LEU A 67 -0.55 -0.30 15.67
C LEU A 67 -0.87 -1.14 16.92
N ASP A 68 -0.41 -0.76 18.10
CA ASP A 68 -0.58 -1.51 19.35
C ASP A 68 -1.95 -1.26 20.01
N TRP A 69 -3.02 -1.63 19.30
CA TRP A 69 -4.40 -1.53 19.78
C TRP A 69 -5.20 -2.77 19.35
N PHE A 70 -5.58 -3.61 20.31
CA PHE A 70 -6.28 -4.89 20.03
C PHE A 70 -7.58 -5.05 20.80
N GLN A 71 -8.07 -3.95 21.39
CA GLN A 71 -9.28 -3.95 22.21
C GLN A 71 -10.53 -4.16 21.37
N SER A 72 -11.64 -4.51 22.03
CA SER A 72 -12.95 -4.57 21.40
C SER A 72 -13.58 -3.18 21.33
N GLY A 73 -14.45 -2.95 20.33
CA GLY A 73 -15.17 -1.69 20.15
C GLY A 73 -14.55 -0.80 19.08
N THR A 74 -14.91 0.48 19.10
CA THR A 74 -14.47 1.46 18.10
C THR A 74 -13.08 1.99 18.44
N ALA A 75 -12.13 1.86 17.52
CA ALA A 75 -10.79 2.42 17.68
C ALA A 75 -10.81 3.95 17.56
N LEU A 76 -10.08 4.64 18.44
CA LEU A 76 -9.86 6.08 18.36
C LEU A 76 -8.95 6.43 17.18
N VAL A 77 -9.01 7.69 16.72
CA VAL A 77 -8.25 8.20 15.55
C VAL A 77 -6.74 7.93 15.64
N GLU A 78 -6.18 7.99 16.84
CA GLU A 78 -4.76 7.69 17.08
C GLU A 78 -4.36 6.24 16.79
N HIS A 79 -5.34 5.34 16.65
CA HIS A 79 -5.15 3.93 16.31
C HIS A 79 -5.64 3.58 14.91
N TRP A 80 -6.18 4.53 14.14
CA TRP A 80 -6.64 4.27 12.78
C TRP A 80 -5.48 3.87 11.87
N PHE A 81 -5.81 3.19 10.77
CA PHE A 81 -4.88 2.98 9.67
C PHE A 81 -4.56 4.33 9.03
N ASP A 82 -3.27 4.63 8.88
CA ASP A 82 -2.78 5.94 8.48
C ASP A 82 -1.78 5.79 7.32
N ALA A 83 -2.08 6.43 6.19
CA ALA A 83 -1.20 6.45 5.03
C ALA A 83 -0.52 7.82 4.97
N PRO A 84 0.81 7.89 4.69
CA PRO A 84 1.68 6.82 4.18
C PRO A 84 2.14 5.67 5.11
N PRO A 85 2.35 5.84 6.44
CA PRO A 85 3.18 4.89 7.19
C PRO A 85 2.66 3.45 7.27
N ALA A 86 1.38 3.26 7.61
CA ALA A 86 0.78 1.92 7.70
C ALA A 86 0.66 1.28 6.31
N ALA A 87 0.46 2.08 5.26
CA ALA A 87 0.42 1.61 3.88
C ALA A 87 1.78 1.10 3.38
N ILE A 88 2.86 1.81 3.72
CA ILE A 88 4.23 1.37 3.43
C ILE A 88 4.54 0.07 4.17
N LEU A 89 4.21 -0.01 5.46
CA LEU A 89 4.40 -1.23 6.25
C LEU A 89 3.62 -2.40 5.67
N ALA A 90 2.35 -2.19 5.28
CA ALA A 90 1.53 -3.25 4.71
C ALA A 90 2.09 -3.76 3.37
N ALA A 91 2.55 -2.86 2.50
CA ALA A 91 3.24 -3.28 1.27
C ALA A 91 4.43 -4.20 1.60
N ASP A 92 5.27 -3.77 2.54
CA ASP A 92 6.47 -4.50 2.95
C ASP A 92 6.18 -5.87 3.58
N VAL A 93 5.27 -5.91 4.57
CA VAL A 93 4.83 -7.13 5.28
C VAL A 93 4.29 -8.17 4.33
N TYR A 94 3.38 -7.77 3.44
CA TYR A 94 2.72 -8.72 2.54
C TYR A 94 3.49 -8.93 1.25
N THR A 95 4.68 -8.32 1.12
CA THR A 95 5.58 -8.46 -0.04
C THR A 95 4.87 -8.17 -1.36
N ARG A 96 4.01 -7.15 -1.34
CA ARG A 96 3.07 -6.80 -2.40
C ARG A 96 2.99 -5.29 -2.54
N LEU A 97 2.50 -4.86 -3.68
CA LEU A 97 2.19 -3.46 -3.90
C LEU A 97 0.95 -3.07 -3.10
N LEU A 98 0.90 -1.84 -2.62
CA LEU A 98 -0.31 -1.26 -2.04
C LEU A 98 -0.65 0.03 -2.77
N VAL A 99 -1.83 0.08 -3.39
CA VAL A 99 -2.34 1.29 -4.05
C VAL A 99 -3.31 1.98 -3.11
N PHE A 100 -3.00 3.24 -2.82
CA PHE A 100 -3.84 4.13 -2.04
C PHE A 100 -4.54 5.14 -2.95
N LEU A 101 -5.85 5.27 -2.77
CA LEU A 101 -6.68 6.22 -3.50
C LEU A 101 -7.51 7.04 -2.51
N ASP A 102 -7.28 8.33 -2.43
CA ASP A 102 -8.19 9.28 -1.79
C ASP A 102 -9.27 9.68 -2.80
N GLU A 103 -10.52 9.30 -2.54
CA GLU A 103 -11.63 9.60 -3.43
C GLU A 103 -12.09 11.06 -3.33
N ASP A 104 -11.95 11.68 -2.16
CA ASP A 104 -12.46 13.03 -1.92
C ASP A 104 -11.53 14.08 -2.51
N THR A 105 -10.23 13.95 -2.25
CA THR A 105 -9.24 14.96 -2.65
C THR A 105 -8.57 14.61 -3.97
N LYS A 106 -8.47 13.31 -4.31
CA LYS A 106 -7.61 12.77 -5.39
C LYS A 106 -6.12 13.12 -5.23
N ILE A 107 -5.75 13.83 -4.16
CA ILE A 107 -4.38 14.23 -3.86
C ILE A 107 -3.74 13.09 -3.09
N GLY A 108 -2.51 12.74 -3.48
CA GLY A 108 -1.75 11.75 -2.76
C GLY A 108 -2.14 10.29 -3.07
N ASN A 109 -2.75 10.04 -4.22
CA ASN A 109 -2.94 8.68 -4.71
C ASN A 109 -1.58 8.09 -5.08
N TYR A 110 -1.11 7.10 -4.32
CA TYR A 110 0.24 6.54 -4.47
C TYR A 110 0.23 5.02 -4.50
N THR A 111 1.23 4.48 -5.19
CA THR A 111 1.63 3.07 -5.07
C THR A 111 2.80 2.97 -4.10
N TYR A 112 2.60 2.19 -3.04
CA TYR A 112 3.64 1.82 -2.08
C TYR A 112 4.22 0.47 -2.48
N VAL A 113 5.54 0.36 -2.38
CA VAL A 113 6.33 -0.78 -2.84
C VAL A 113 7.14 -1.32 -1.66
N PRO A 114 7.34 -2.64 -1.53
CA PRO A 114 8.14 -3.22 -0.45
C PRO A 114 9.57 -2.67 -0.39
N PHE A 115 10.08 -2.43 0.81
CA PHE A 115 11.42 -1.91 1.09
C PHE A 115 12.45 -3.02 1.34
N HIS A 116 12.05 -4.11 1.99
CA HIS A 116 12.97 -5.15 2.49
C HIS A 116 12.98 -6.41 1.64
N THR A 117 12.14 -6.50 0.61
CA THR A 117 12.11 -7.65 -0.29
C THR A 117 12.18 -7.21 -1.75
N SER A 118 12.99 -7.93 -2.54
CA SER A 118 13.04 -7.81 -4.00
C SER A 118 12.08 -8.80 -4.69
N SER A 119 11.63 -9.83 -3.98
CA SER A 119 10.62 -10.78 -4.43
C SER A 119 9.23 -10.39 -3.92
N GLY A 120 8.20 -10.74 -4.66
CA GLY A 120 6.85 -10.35 -4.32
C GLY A 120 5.94 -10.36 -5.53
N SER A 121 4.65 -10.20 -5.26
CA SER A 121 3.61 -10.15 -6.28
C SER A 121 3.29 -8.72 -6.65
N THR A 122 3.10 -8.47 -7.94
CA THR A 122 2.66 -7.17 -8.46
C THR A 122 1.15 -6.99 -8.40
N THR A 123 0.37 -8.06 -8.13
CA THR A 123 -1.05 -7.93 -7.76
C THR A 123 -1.19 -7.07 -6.49
N PRO A 124 -1.81 -5.88 -6.58
CA PRO A 124 -1.80 -4.90 -5.50
C PRO A 124 -2.93 -5.11 -4.49
N ILE A 125 -2.66 -4.79 -3.23
CA ILE A 125 -3.70 -4.46 -2.24
C ILE A 125 -4.18 -3.04 -2.57
N CYS A 126 -5.48 -2.85 -2.83
CA CYS A 126 -5.99 -1.53 -3.18
C CYS A 126 -6.98 -1.02 -2.14
N LEU A 127 -6.69 0.16 -1.62
CA LEU A 127 -7.45 0.81 -0.58
C LEU A 127 -7.98 2.15 -1.10
N VAL A 128 -9.26 2.41 -0.86
CA VAL A 128 -9.90 3.68 -1.16
C VAL A 128 -10.25 4.36 0.15
N PHE A 129 -9.91 5.64 0.28
CA PHE A 129 -10.28 6.47 1.41
C PHE A 129 -11.33 7.48 0.99
N VAL A 130 -12.43 7.50 1.73
CA VAL A 130 -13.64 8.25 1.41
C VAL A 130 -14.12 9.02 2.64
N ARG A 131 -14.84 10.12 2.39
CA ARG A 131 -15.46 11.00 3.41
C ARG A 131 -14.49 11.44 4.51
N LYS A 132 -13.19 11.48 4.19
CA LYS A 132 -12.06 11.83 5.08
C LYS A 132 -11.97 11.00 6.36
N ASN A 133 -12.62 9.83 6.44
CA ASN A 133 -12.61 9.02 7.66
C ASN A 133 -12.84 7.52 7.47
N HIS A 134 -13.08 7.05 6.25
CA HIS A 134 -13.42 5.64 6.03
C HIS A 134 -12.58 5.01 4.92
N TRP A 135 -12.11 3.80 5.21
CA TRP A 135 -11.33 3.00 4.29
C TRP A 135 -12.18 1.88 3.71
N GLN A 136 -12.03 1.62 2.43
CA GLN A 136 -12.72 0.56 1.71
C GLN A 136 -11.72 -0.26 0.90
N HIS A 137 -12.04 -1.53 0.66
CA HIS A 137 -11.29 -2.36 -0.26
C HIS A 137 -11.76 -2.10 -1.68
N ALA A 138 -10.84 -1.97 -2.64
CA ALA A 138 -11.18 -1.94 -4.05
C ALA A 138 -10.47 -3.05 -4.83
N THR A 139 -11.14 -3.55 -5.86
CA THR A 139 -10.49 -4.29 -6.94
C THR A 139 -10.23 -3.32 -8.10
N LEU A 140 -8.96 -3.11 -8.44
CA LEU A 140 -8.60 -2.30 -9.60
C LEU A 140 -9.00 -3.02 -10.88
N LYS A 141 -9.77 -2.34 -11.74
CA LYS A 141 -10.00 -2.77 -13.13
C LYS A 141 -9.10 -2.04 -14.12
N THR A 142 -8.26 -1.12 -13.63
CA THR A 142 -7.29 -0.38 -14.43
C THR A 142 -5.87 -0.86 -14.20
N PRO A 143 -4.99 -0.70 -15.20
CA PRO A 143 -3.57 -0.97 -15.04
C PRO A 143 -2.96 -0.15 -13.91
N LEU A 144 -2.10 -0.79 -13.14
CA LEU A 144 -1.34 -0.19 -12.05
C LEU A 144 -0.45 1.00 -12.50
N ALA A 145 -0.04 0.97 -13.77
CA ALA A 145 0.67 2.00 -14.52
C ALA A 145 0.28 3.46 -14.21
N LEU A 146 -0.99 3.67 -13.87
CA LEU A 146 -1.58 5.00 -13.71
C LEU A 146 -1.37 5.61 -12.31
N HIS A 147 -0.72 4.90 -11.38
CA HIS A 147 -0.54 5.36 -9.99
C HIS A 147 0.94 5.59 -9.64
N PRO A 148 1.33 6.83 -9.27
CA PRO A 148 2.73 7.15 -9.03
C PRO A 148 3.30 6.40 -7.84
N ILE A 149 4.52 5.87 -7.99
CA ILE A 149 5.27 5.26 -6.88
C ILE A 149 5.65 6.34 -5.87
N PHE A 150 5.39 6.10 -4.58
CA PHE A 150 5.73 7.03 -3.51
C PHE A 150 7.22 7.39 -3.50
N THR A 151 7.51 8.69 -3.47
CA THR A 151 8.86 9.23 -3.75
C THR A 151 9.91 8.78 -2.75
N LEU A 152 9.56 8.64 -1.47
CA LEU A 152 10.51 8.16 -0.45
C LEU A 152 11.00 6.74 -0.73
N TRP A 153 10.20 5.88 -1.36
CA TRP A 153 10.66 4.54 -1.71
C TRP A 153 11.83 4.59 -2.69
N ARG A 154 11.72 5.42 -3.74
CA ARG A 154 12.76 5.55 -4.76
C ARG A 154 14.11 5.98 -4.17
N THR A 155 14.11 6.80 -3.12
CA THR A 155 15.33 7.36 -2.53
C THR A 155 15.86 6.54 -1.35
N ARG A 156 15.01 5.78 -0.65
CA ARG A 156 15.38 5.08 0.59
C ARG A 156 15.48 3.56 0.45
N SER A 157 14.92 2.95 -0.59
CA SER A 157 15.12 1.51 -0.86
C SER A 157 16.55 1.22 -1.31
N ASP A 158 17.07 0.04 -0.98
CA ASP A 158 18.37 -0.39 -1.52
C ASP A 158 18.31 -0.59 -3.06
N LYS A 159 19.48 -0.53 -3.70
CA LYS A 159 19.59 -0.58 -5.16
C LYS A 159 19.00 -1.87 -5.75
N LYS A 160 19.30 -3.03 -5.15
CA LYS A 160 18.87 -4.34 -5.65
C LYS A 160 17.35 -4.46 -5.59
N THR A 161 16.75 -4.07 -4.46
CA THR A 161 15.29 -4.04 -4.29
C THR A 161 14.64 -3.11 -5.31
N ARG A 162 15.17 -1.90 -5.47
CA ARG A 162 14.65 -0.92 -6.41
C ARG A 162 14.66 -1.43 -7.85
N GLU A 163 15.80 -1.95 -8.31
CA GLU A 163 15.96 -2.46 -9.67
C GLU A 163 15.02 -3.64 -9.94
N SER A 164 14.88 -4.56 -8.99
CA SER A 164 14.01 -5.73 -9.14
C SER A 164 12.53 -5.34 -9.26
N TRP A 165 12.04 -4.45 -8.40
CA TRP A 165 10.65 -3.99 -8.49
C TRP A 165 10.38 -3.14 -9.72
N MET A 166 11.30 -2.25 -10.09
CA MET A 166 11.15 -1.44 -11.30
C MET A 166 11.09 -2.32 -12.55
N ALA A 167 11.93 -3.36 -12.64
CA ALA A 167 11.87 -4.31 -13.77
C ALA A 167 10.51 -5.00 -13.87
N LYS A 168 9.94 -5.48 -12.75
CA LYS A 168 8.62 -6.11 -12.73
C LYS A 168 7.50 -5.15 -13.15
N LEU A 169 7.50 -3.95 -12.59
CA LEU A 169 6.50 -2.92 -12.89
C LEU A 169 6.55 -2.50 -14.36
N SER A 170 7.76 -2.41 -14.95
CA SER A 170 7.93 -2.15 -16.38
C SER A 170 7.43 -3.30 -17.25
N CYS A 171 7.62 -4.56 -16.86
CA CYS A 171 7.05 -5.70 -17.59
C CYS A 171 5.51 -5.69 -17.56
N ASP A 172 4.90 -5.38 -16.41
CA ASP A 172 3.44 -5.35 -16.26
C ASP A 172 2.79 -4.18 -17.03
N LEU A 173 3.50 -3.06 -17.15
CA LEU A 173 3.16 -1.94 -18.03
C LEU A 173 3.06 -2.39 -19.49
N LEU A 174 4.05 -3.15 -19.97
CA LEU A 174 4.11 -3.66 -21.35
C LEU A 174 3.10 -4.78 -21.63
N ALA A 175 2.68 -5.52 -20.60
CA ALA A 175 1.70 -6.61 -20.71
C ALA A 175 0.23 -6.15 -20.69
N SER A 176 -0.04 -4.87 -20.44
CA SER A 176 -1.40 -4.33 -20.40
C SER A 176 -1.97 -4.14 -21.81
N PRO A 177 -3.18 -4.67 -22.14
CA PRO A 177 -3.78 -4.48 -23.46
C PRO A 177 -4.04 -2.99 -23.72
N GLY A 178 -3.29 -2.39 -24.64
CA GLY A 178 -3.38 -0.98 -25.00
C GLY A 178 -2.07 -0.17 -24.94
N PHE A 179 -0.95 -0.78 -24.56
CA PHE A 179 0.36 -0.11 -24.62
C PHE A 179 0.96 -0.21 -26.03
N GLU A 180 0.74 0.80 -26.88
CA GLU A 180 1.46 0.96 -28.16
C GLU A 180 2.85 1.53 -27.88
N GLY A 181 3.79 0.63 -27.58
CA GLY A 181 5.11 0.91 -27.00
C GLY A 181 6.13 1.66 -27.86
N GLU A 182 5.76 2.74 -28.54
CA GLU A 182 6.74 3.55 -29.29
C GLU A 182 6.48 5.06 -29.29
N LYS A 183 5.32 5.55 -28.84
CA LYS A 183 5.02 7.00 -28.86
C LYS A 183 5.17 7.73 -27.53
N ASP A 184 5.15 7.02 -26.40
CA ASP A 184 5.16 7.64 -25.06
C ASP A 184 6.51 7.57 -24.32
N MET A 185 7.56 7.06 -24.98
CA MET A 185 8.90 6.88 -24.38
C MET A 185 9.86 8.04 -24.68
N GLU A 186 9.50 8.99 -25.53
CA GLU A 186 10.25 10.23 -25.74
C GLU A 186 9.93 11.26 -24.66
N THR A 187 10.51 11.09 -23.46
CA THR A 187 11.03 12.16 -22.57
C THR A 187 11.41 11.58 -21.21
N ILE A 188 12.44 10.73 -21.20
CA ILE A 188 13.30 10.59 -20.01
C ILE A 188 14.73 10.85 -20.48
N ASP A 189 15.07 12.13 -20.62
CA ASP A 189 16.46 12.54 -20.79
C ASP A 189 17.19 12.37 -19.45
N LEU A 190 17.94 11.27 -19.34
CA LEU A 190 18.90 11.03 -18.27
C LEU A 190 20.24 11.67 -18.64
N THR A 191 20.30 13.00 -18.72
CA THR A 191 21.54 13.78 -18.59
C THR A 191 21.24 15.29 -18.51
N LYS A 192 21.15 15.82 -17.29
CA LYS A 192 21.74 17.09 -16.84
C LYS A 192 21.55 17.29 -15.35
#